data_AF-L8G5Q4-F1
#
_entry.id   AF-L8G5Q4-F1
#
_cell.length_a   1.000
_cell.length_b   1.000
_cell.length_c   1.000
_cell.angle_alpha   90.00
_cell.angle_beta   90.00
_cell.angle_gamma   90.00
#
_symmetry.space_group_name_H-M   'P 1'
#
loop_
_entity.id
_entity.type
_entity.pdbx_description
1 polymer ?
#
loop_
_entity_poly.entity_id
_entity_poly.type
_entity_poly.pdbx_seq_one_letter_code
_entity_poly.pdbx_strand_id
1 'polypeptide(L)'
;MDKLLPSLLSFPVHPPPLQPLSDEHYDQIIKSQVKSIKKLPAKTLLQTTSGGEDILNVINPALNSIPYAFALLARVSEVQSAPKSAQNTPPEELLPLWEKIVHFLEKFDSRQVRYIGSETLEIITVVAALARHLGQPGAAVSPIASAILRLDPGASTLTSAHLILSRLALESQEYTRAAPILERHILYIPTTGRHPKHACSLRLTAHEYLTVESGLTKKISTQDILEYFSFSGSIFIGLQQWENAAESLENVITYPVRGIAVSKIMAETYKKWKLVKVLLTGKVPTLPPNTNSNAAKAFHVIGKPYDMVASLFESGTAPRLNAEITAGTNIWSGDGNAGLMRVVLGAHQKHQIRRLSSLYETIPVSYIAQNTVSAETGASLETQGAVEALVSSMISQGELRGTLVGAQGDQPAFLRFAPTERVSDEAVVERELAEAMGRIEIMVEDIKATDHLLTHEKEYLTWVRKQKKKQVGASYADAYGGDDLGWIVGTDDEDLMAVM
;
A
#
# COMPACT_ATOMS: atom_id res chain seq x y z
N MET A 1 42.36 -10.51 4.13
CA MET A 1 41.26 -10.52 3.13
C MET A 1 41.60 -11.11 1.78
N ASP A 2 42.81 -10.95 1.25
CA ASP A 2 43.09 -11.24 -0.17
C ASP A 2 42.88 -12.71 -0.57
N LYS A 3 43.01 -13.65 0.37
CA LYS A 3 42.71 -15.06 0.15
C LYS A 3 41.21 -15.39 0.15
N LEU A 4 40.40 -14.56 0.83
CA LEU A 4 38.97 -14.76 1.02
C LEU A 4 38.16 -14.10 -0.09
N LEU A 5 38.60 -12.94 -0.59
CA LEU A 5 37.87 -12.15 -1.58
C LEU A 5 37.52 -12.95 -2.86
N PRO A 6 38.43 -13.75 -3.47
CA PRO A 6 38.07 -14.58 -4.63
C PRO A 6 36.97 -15.59 -4.33
N SER A 7 36.92 -16.12 -3.10
CA SER A 7 35.85 -17.04 -2.67
C SER A 7 34.53 -16.32 -2.38
N LEU A 8 34.56 -15.06 -1.99
CA LEU A 8 33.33 -14.26 -1.83
C LEU A 8 32.73 -13.92 -3.20
N LEU A 9 33.59 -13.64 -4.18
CA LEU A 9 33.23 -13.26 -5.54
C LEU A 9 33.09 -14.47 -6.49
N SER A 10 33.14 -15.70 -5.97
CA SER A 10 33.11 -16.90 -6.81
C SER A 10 31.74 -17.17 -7.43
N PHE A 11 30.69 -16.52 -6.93
CA PHE A 11 29.33 -16.69 -7.40
C PHE A 11 28.54 -15.39 -7.28
N PRO A 12 27.79 -15.00 -8.34
CA PRO A 12 27.65 -15.67 -9.63
C PRO A 12 28.93 -15.59 -10.48
N VAL A 13 29.13 -16.59 -11.36
CA VAL A 13 30.30 -16.63 -12.24
C VAL A 13 30.23 -15.47 -13.23
N HIS A 14 31.32 -14.71 -13.34
CA HIS A 14 31.44 -13.60 -14.27
C HIS A 14 32.66 -13.77 -15.19
N PRO A 15 32.48 -13.65 -16.53
CA PRO A 15 31.22 -13.39 -17.24
C PRO A 15 30.21 -14.55 -17.11
N PRO A 16 28.89 -14.30 -17.28
CA PRO A 16 27.87 -15.33 -17.17
C PRO A 16 28.15 -16.50 -18.14
N PRO A 17 27.88 -17.75 -17.74
CA PRO A 17 28.04 -18.89 -18.63
C PRO A 17 27.11 -18.78 -19.85
N LEU A 18 27.56 -19.29 -21.01
CA LEU A 18 26.77 -19.30 -22.25
C LEU A 18 25.41 -20.01 -22.09
N GLN A 19 25.37 -21.02 -21.23
CA GLN A 19 24.13 -21.68 -20.80
C GLN A 19 23.85 -21.32 -19.33
N PRO A 20 22.64 -20.80 -19.02
CA PRO A 20 22.29 -20.47 -17.65
C PRO A 20 22.25 -21.74 -16.79
N LEU A 21 22.67 -21.60 -15.53
CA LEU A 21 22.57 -22.68 -14.55
C LEU A 21 21.11 -23.09 -14.35
N SER A 22 20.86 -24.39 -14.19
CA SER A 22 19.56 -24.87 -13.73
C SER A 22 19.24 -24.33 -12.34
N ASP A 23 17.95 -24.19 -12.01
CA ASP A 23 17.52 -23.72 -10.69
C ASP A 23 18.07 -24.60 -9.55
N GLU A 24 18.20 -25.91 -9.78
CA GLU A 24 18.79 -26.83 -8.80
C GLU A 24 20.28 -26.57 -8.56
N HIS A 25 21.09 -26.44 -9.62
CA HIS A 25 22.51 -26.16 -9.48
C HIS A 25 22.75 -24.76 -8.88
N TYR A 26 21.97 -23.76 -9.30
CA TYR A 26 22.03 -22.41 -8.75
C TYR A 26 21.72 -22.44 -7.24
N ASP A 27 20.63 -23.10 -6.85
CA ASP A 27 20.18 -23.24 -5.45
C ASP A 27 21.23 -23.94 -4.57
N GLN A 28 21.88 -25.00 -5.07
CA GLN A 28 22.93 -25.69 -4.33
C GLN A 28 24.16 -24.80 -4.10
N ILE A 29 24.64 -24.12 -5.15
CA ILE A 29 25.83 -23.26 -5.08
C ILE A 29 25.57 -22.07 -4.13
N ILE A 30 24.44 -21.38 -4.28
CA ILE A 30 24.12 -20.20 -3.47
C ILE A 30 23.91 -20.59 -2.00
N LYS A 31 23.23 -21.71 -1.69
CA LYS A 31 23.10 -22.21 -0.32
C LYS A 31 24.46 -22.54 0.30
N SER A 32 25.36 -23.14 -0.47
CA SER A 32 26.74 -23.41 -0.03
C SER A 32 27.52 -22.13 0.27
N GLN A 33 27.40 -21.12 -0.60
CA GLN A 33 28.04 -19.81 -0.41
C GLN A 33 27.49 -19.12 0.85
N VAL A 34 26.17 -19.04 1.00
CA VAL A 34 25.52 -18.45 2.19
C VAL A 34 25.97 -19.16 3.46
N LYS A 35 25.96 -20.50 3.48
CA LYS A 35 26.43 -21.29 4.62
C LYS A 35 27.90 -21.04 4.95
N SER A 36 28.75 -20.85 3.94
CA SER A 36 30.17 -20.56 4.13
C SER A 36 30.38 -19.16 4.70
N ILE A 37 29.68 -18.15 4.16
CA ILE A 37 29.79 -16.75 4.61
C ILE A 37 29.24 -16.58 6.03
N LYS A 38 28.11 -17.21 6.37
CA LYS A 38 27.53 -17.17 7.72
C LYS A 38 28.47 -17.72 8.81
N LYS A 39 29.43 -18.57 8.45
CA LYS A 39 30.43 -19.11 9.39
C LYS A 39 31.63 -18.17 9.60
N LEU A 40 31.79 -17.14 8.77
CA LEU A 40 32.92 -16.23 8.88
C LEU A 40 32.75 -15.31 10.10
N PRO A 41 33.78 -15.12 10.92
CA PRO A 41 33.74 -14.14 12.00
C PRO A 41 33.57 -12.73 11.43
N ALA A 42 32.71 -11.90 12.04
CA ALA A 42 32.49 -10.50 11.64
C ALA A 42 33.81 -9.73 11.50
N LYS A 43 34.75 -9.91 12.45
CA LYS A 43 36.11 -9.31 12.41
C LYS A 43 36.88 -9.60 11.12
N THR A 44 36.62 -10.73 10.46
CA THR A 44 37.25 -11.07 9.17
C THR A 44 36.70 -10.18 8.07
N LEU A 45 35.39 -9.94 8.05
CA LEU A 45 34.72 -9.07 7.08
C LEU A 45 35.01 -7.58 7.29
N LEU A 46 35.64 -7.22 8.42
CA LEU A 46 36.08 -5.85 8.73
C LEU A 46 37.50 -5.55 8.23
N GLN A 47 38.27 -6.57 7.84
CA GLN A 47 39.64 -6.39 7.39
C GLN A 47 39.68 -5.69 6.02
N THR A 48 40.70 -4.87 5.77
CA THR A 48 40.96 -4.29 4.44
C THR A 48 41.70 -5.27 3.52
N THR A 49 41.69 -4.98 2.22
CA THR A 49 42.56 -5.68 1.26
C THR A 49 44.02 -5.33 1.51
N SER A 50 44.94 -6.10 0.92
CA SER A 50 46.38 -5.79 0.93
C SER A 50 46.72 -4.40 0.38
N GLY A 51 45.87 -3.85 -0.50
CA GLY A 51 45.96 -2.48 -1.00
C GLY A 51 45.36 -1.41 -0.08
N GLY A 52 44.83 -1.79 1.08
CA GLY A 52 44.18 -0.88 2.04
C GLY A 52 42.73 -0.52 1.71
N GLU A 53 42.14 -1.09 0.66
CA GLU A 53 40.77 -0.78 0.25
C GLU A 53 39.75 -1.50 1.13
N ASP A 54 38.64 -0.82 1.44
CA ASP A 54 37.47 -1.44 2.06
C ASP A 54 36.76 -2.36 1.05
N ILE A 55 36.37 -3.54 1.50
CA ILE A 55 35.68 -4.57 0.72
C ILE A 55 34.38 -4.04 0.12
N LEU A 56 33.65 -3.13 0.80
CA LEU A 56 32.42 -2.51 0.29
C LEU A 56 32.67 -1.53 -0.88
N ASN A 57 33.92 -1.18 -1.17
CA ASN A 57 34.30 -0.45 -2.39
C ASN A 57 34.63 -1.40 -3.56
N VAL A 58 35.00 -2.64 -3.25
CA VAL A 58 35.43 -3.64 -4.24
C VAL A 58 34.27 -4.54 -4.68
N ILE A 59 33.38 -4.91 -3.77
CA ILE A 59 32.24 -5.79 -4.06
C ILE A 59 31.10 -4.98 -4.68
N ASN A 60 30.63 -5.39 -5.86
CA ASN A 60 29.45 -4.83 -6.50
C ASN A 60 28.16 -5.49 -5.95
N PRO A 61 27.25 -4.76 -5.27
CA PRO A 61 26.04 -5.35 -4.71
C PRO A 61 25.04 -5.85 -5.76
N ALA A 62 25.08 -5.36 -7.01
CA ALA A 62 24.23 -5.87 -8.09
C ALA A 62 24.66 -7.24 -8.60
N LEU A 63 25.92 -7.61 -8.37
CA LEU A 63 26.46 -8.90 -8.79
C LEU A 63 26.65 -9.83 -7.60
N ASN A 64 27.13 -9.33 -6.48
CA ASN A 64 27.55 -10.10 -5.32
C ASN A 64 26.82 -9.58 -4.06
N SER A 65 25.48 -9.64 -4.08
CA SER A 65 24.64 -9.08 -3.02
C SER A 65 24.88 -9.76 -1.67
N ILE A 66 25.09 -11.09 -1.66
CA ILE A 66 25.30 -11.85 -0.43
C ILE A 66 26.55 -11.38 0.32
N PRO A 67 27.77 -11.48 -0.23
CA PRO A 67 28.97 -11.06 0.49
C PRO A 67 28.94 -9.55 0.82
N TYR A 68 28.35 -8.71 -0.03
CA TYR A 68 28.16 -7.29 0.26
C TYR A 68 27.28 -7.09 1.50
N ALA A 69 26.12 -7.77 1.59
CA ALA A 69 25.20 -7.65 2.72
C ALA A 69 25.86 -8.04 4.04
N PHE A 70 26.60 -9.15 4.07
CA PHE A 70 27.30 -9.59 5.29
C PHE A 70 28.44 -8.64 5.69
N ALA A 71 29.21 -8.12 4.74
CA ALA A 71 30.22 -7.10 5.02
C ALA A 71 29.59 -5.82 5.55
N LEU A 72 28.46 -5.40 4.98
CA LEU A 72 27.71 -4.23 5.42
C LEU A 72 27.18 -4.39 6.84
N LEU A 73 26.54 -5.53 7.16
CA LEU A 73 26.05 -5.81 8.51
C LEU A 73 27.18 -5.93 9.54
N ALA A 74 28.36 -6.43 9.15
CA ALA A 74 29.53 -6.42 10.02
C ALA A 74 29.93 -4.99 10.41
N ARG A 75 29.93 -4.05 9.44
CA ARG A 75 30.20 -2.61 9.69
C ARG A 75 29.13 -1.97 10.57
N VAL A 76 27.86 -2.27 10.31
CA VAL A 76 26.74 -1.80 11.14
C VAL A 76 26.92 -2.27 12.59
N SER A 77 27.27 -3.54 12.79
CA SER A 77 27.50 -4.11 14.13
C SER A 77 28.72 -3.49 14.82
N GLU A 78 29.80 -3.20 14.09
CA GLU A 78 30.99 -2.50 14.61
C GLU A 78 30.61 -1.11 15.14
N VAL A 79 29.83 -0.34 14.37
CA VAL A 79 29.34 0.99 14.79
C VAL A 79 28.41 0.90 16.00
N GLN A 80 27.49 -0.07 16.01
CA GLN A 80 26.52 -0.24 17.11
C GLN A 80 27.15 -0.72 18.42
N SER A 81 28.26 -1.45 18.35
CA SER A 81 28.97 -2.00 19.52
C SER A 81 30.07 -1.08 20.07
N ALA A 82 30.31 0.07 19.42
CA ALA A 82 31.30 1.03 19.88
C ALA A 82 30.96 1.58 21.28
N PRO A 83 31.96 1.79 22.17
CA PRO A 83 31.73 2.23 23.55
C PRO A 83 31.31 3.70 23.66
N LYS A 84 31.51 4.51 22.62
CA LYS A 84 30.79 5.79 22.47
C LYS A 84 29.34 5.41 22.16
N SER A 85 28.37 5.84 22.96
CA SER A 85 26.96 5.51 22.69
C SER A 85 26.66 5.76 21.22
N ALA A 86 26.02 4.81 20.52
CA ALA A 86 25.66 4.97 19.11
C ALA A 86 24.91 6.29 18.84
N GLN A 87 24.25 6.85 19.87
CA GLN A 87 23.60 8.17 19.91
C GLN A 87 24.52 9.40 19.86
N ASN A 88 25.81 9.26 20.14
CA ASN A 88 26.80 10.34 20.16
C ASN A 88 27.82 10.23 19.02
N THR A 89 27.63 9.30 18.08
CA THR A 89 28.48 9.21 16.89
C THR A 89 28.20 10.41 15.99
N PRO A 90 29.21 11.21 15.60
CA PRO A 90 29.00 12.34 14.72
C PRO A 90 28.32 11.89 13.42
N PRO A 91 27.31 12.62 12.92
CA PRO A 91 26.65 12.30 11.65
C PRO A 91 27.63 12.04 10.49
N GLU A 92 28.72 12.81 10.44
CA GLU A 92 29.77 12.71 9.41
C GLU A 92 30.44 11.33 9.36
N GLU A 93 30.62 10.66 10.49
CA GLU A 93 31.21 9.31 10.55
C GLU A 93 30.25 8.23 10.02
N LEU A 94 28.94 8.52 10.01
CA LEU A 94 27.90 7.60 9.57
C LEU A 94 27.50 7.77 8.11
N LEU A 95 27.84 8.90 7.47
CA LEU A 95 27.52 9.19 6.07
C LEU A 95 28.09 8.13 5.09
N PRO A 96 29.36 7.68 5.21
CA PRO A 96 29.87 6.64 4.32
C PRO A 96 29.08 5.33 4.45
N LEU A 97 28.68 4.97 5.68
CA LEU A 97 27.87 3.77 5.91
C LEU A 97 26.47 3.93 5.32
N TRP A 98 25.85 5.10 5.47
CA TRP A 98 24.58 5.45 4.84
C TRP A 98 24.64 5.25 3.31
N GLU A 99 25.65 5.80 2.64
CA GLU A 99 25.83 5.65 1.19
C GLU A 99 25.92 4.19 0.77
N LYS A 100 26.64 3.37 1.54
CA LYS A 100 26.76 1.92 1.28
C LYS A 100 25.45 1.15 1.48
N ILE A 101 24.64 1.55 2.45
CA ILE A 101 23.31 0.98 2.67
C ILE A 101 22.36 1.36 1.52
N VAL A 102 22.31 2.66 1.15
CA VAL A 102 21.49 3.14 0.03
C VAL A 102 21.90 2.44 -1.26
N HIS A 103 23.19 2.37 -1.55
CA HIS A 103 23.71 1.70 -2.73
C HIS A 103 23.29 0.23 -2.80
N PHE A 104 23.31 -0.49 -1.67
CA PHE A 104 22.80 -1.86 -1.61
C PHE A 104 21.30 -1.93 -1.94
N LEU A 105 20.47 -1.16 -1.24
CA LEU A 105 19.00 -1.17 -1.41
C LEU A 105 18.56 -0.79 -2.83
N GLU A 106 19.32 0.07 -3.51
CA GLU A 106 19.06 0.49 -4.88
C GLU A 106 19.58 -0.46 -5.95
N LYS A 107 20.47 -1.40 -5.62
CA LYS A 107 21.21 -2.19 -6.63
C LYS A 107 21.22 -3.70 -6.42
N PHE A 108 20.86 -4.22 -5.25
CA PHE A 108 20.95 -5.66 -4.99
C PHE A 108 20.23 -6.51 -6.06
N ASP A 109 20.76 -7.71 -6.26
CA ASP A 109 20.18 -8.75 -7.10
C ASP A 109 19.04 -9.44 -6.34
N SER A 110 17.82 -9.33 -6.88
CA SER A 110 16.60 -9.83 -6.24
C SER A 110 16.59 -11.35 -6.11
N ARG A 111 17.32 -12.09 -6.97
CA ARG A 111 17.43 -13.55 -6.90
C ARG A 111 18.28 -13.99 -5.71
N GLN A 112 19.38 -13.28 -5.44
CA GLN A 112 20.29 -13.56 -4.33
C GLN A 112 19.69 -13.23 -2.96
N VAL A 113 19.04 -12.07 -2.81
CA VAL A 113 18.50 -11.66 -1.50
C VAL A 113 17.40 -12.59 -0.97
N ARG A 114 16.75 -13.38 -1.84
CA ARG A 114 15.80 -14.44 -1.44
C ARG A 114 16.41 -15.50 -0.51
N TYR A 115 17.73 -15.62 -0.48
CA TYR A 115 18.46 -16.56 0.39
C TYR A 115 18.99 -15.94 1.69
N ILE A 116 18.92 -14.61 1.80
CA ILE A 116 19.42 -13.82 2.92
C ILE A 116 18.37 -12.79 3.36
N GLY A 117 17.11 -13.23 3.41
CA GLY A 117 16.00 -12.32 3.63
C GLY A 117 16.06 -11.64 5.00
N SER A 118 16.47 -12.37 6.05
CA SER A 118 16.65 -11.80 7.39
C SER A 118 17.68 -10.68 7.40
N GLU A 119 18.83 -10.90 6.75
CA GLU A 119 19.89 -9.91 6.61
C GLU A 119 19.43 -8.71 5.77
N THR A 120 18.66 -8.95 4.71
CA THR A 120 18.10 -7.90 3.86
C THR A 120 17.10 -7.02 4.62
N LEU A 121 16.20 -7.64 5.39
CA LEU A 121 15.23 -6.93 6.22
C LEU A 121 15.92 -6.18 7.38
N GLU A 122 17.00 -6.72 7.92
CA GLU A 122 17.85 -6.03 8.90
C GLU A 122 18.46 -4.76 8.29
N ILE A 123 19.02 -4.82 7.08
CA ILE A 123 19.55 -3.65 6.37
C ILE A 123 18.46 -2.58 6.15
N ILE A 124 17.24 -2.98 5.76
CA ILE A 124 16.08 -2.07 5.65
C ILE A 124 15.72 -1.44 7.01
N THR A 125 15.81 -2.21 8.09
CA THR A 125 15.52 -1.71 9.44
C THR A 125 16.60 -0.73 9.90
N VAL A 126 17.87 -1.02 9.58
CA VAL A 126 19.02 -0.18 9.90
C VAL A 126 18.96 1.15 9.15
N VAL A 127 18.63 1.17 7.85
CA VAL A 127 18.51 2.45 7.11
C VAL A 127 17.44 3.35 7.72
N ALA A 128 16.31 2.78 8.14
CA ALA A 128 15.24 3.52 8.81
C ALA A 128 15.68 4.08 10.17
N ALA A 129 16.40 3.27 10.96
CA ALA A 129 16.92 3.71 12.25
C ALA A 129 18.00 4.79 12.10
N LEU A 130 18.89 4.63 11.11
CA LEU A 130 19.96 5.58 10.82
C LEU A 130 19.40 6.92 10.35
N ALA A 131 18.42 6.92 9.43
CA ALA A 131 17.74 8.13 8.99
C ALA A 131 17.10 8.91 10.15
N ARG A 132 16.45 8.21 11.09
CA ARG A 132 15.92 8.85 12.31
C ARG A 132 17.01 9.40 13.20
N HIS A 133 18.10 8.66 13.39
CA HIS A 133 19.23 9.11 14.19
C HIS A 133 19.89 10.37 13.62
N LEU A 134 19.99 10.46 12.30
CA LEU A 134 20.49 11.63 11.57
C LEU A 134 19.50 12.81 11.53
N GLY A 135 18.32 12.68 12.15
CA GLY A 135 17.27 13.72 12.14
C GLY A 135 16.57 13.89 10.80
N GLN A 136 16.76 12.98 9.84
CA GLN A 136 16.18 13.02 8.50
C GLN A 136 15.43 11.71 8.15
N PRO A 137 14.34 11.37 8.87
CA PRO A 137 13.58 10.13 8.62
C PRO A 137 13.12 9.96 7.16
N GLY A 138 12.82 11.06 6.47
CA GLY A 138 12.38 11.06 5.07
C GLY A 138 13.44 10.57 4.08
N ALA A 139 14.73 10.66 4.42
CA ALA A 139 15.81 10.23 3.54
C ALA A 139 15.79 8.71 3.26
N ALA A 140 15.22 7.91 4.17
CA ALA A 140 15.11 6.46 4.00
C ALA A 140 13.90 6.02 3.15
N VAL A 141 12.95 6.91 2.84
CA VAL A 141 11.74 6.53 2.09
C VAL A 141 12.09 6.03 0.69
N SER A 142 12.91 6.75 -0.07
CA SER A 142 13.28 6.36 -1.45
C SER A 142 14.15 5.09 -1.54
N PRO A 143 15.18 4.90 -0.69
CA PRO A 143 15.93 3.64 -0.66
C PRO A 143 15.04 2.43 -0.33
N ILE A 144 14.12 2.56 0.63
CA ILE A 144 13.20 1.47 0.99
C ILE A 144 12.19 1.21 -0.13
N ALA A 145 11.67 2.25 -0.78
CA ALA A 145 10.80 2.10 -1.96
C ALA A 145 11.50 1.32 -3.07
N SER A 146 12.78 1.65 -3.32
CA SER A 146 13.60 0.94 -4.32
C SER A 146 13.79 -0.54 -3.95
N ALA A 147 14.04 -0.83 -2.68
CA ALA A 147 14.15 -2.21 -2.20
C ALA A 147 12.84 -3.00 -2.35
N ILE A 148 11.70 -2.37 -2.05
CA ILE A 148 10.37 -2.99 -2.24
C ILE A 148 10.17 -3.31 -3.73
N LEU A 149 10.40 -2.36 -4.64
CA LEU A 149 10.17 -2.58 -6.07
C LEU A 149 11.14 -3.58 -6.71
N ARG A 150 12.33 -3.73 -6.15
CA ARG A 150 13.27 -4.77 -6.57
C ARG A 150 12.84 -6.17 -6.14
N LEU A 151 12.21 -6.29 -4.98
CA LEU A 151 11.69 -7.54 -4.47
C LEU A 151 10.31 -7.87 -5.05
N ASP A 152 9.50 -6.87 -5.34
CA ASP A 152 8.16 -7.00 -5.90
C ASP A 152 7.87 -5.78 -6.79
N PRO A 153 8.06 -5.88 -8.13
CA PRO A 153 7.79 -4.78 -9.05
C PRO A 153 6.35 -4.26 -8.99
N GLY A 154 5.40 -5.13 -8.62
CA GLY A 154 3.99 -4.80 -8.44
C GLY A 154 3.66 -4.26 -7.04
N ALA A 155 4.61 -4.31 -6.08
CA ALA A 155 4.39 -4.06 -4.65
C ALA A 155 3.08 -4.67 -4.13
N SER A 156 2.73 -5.85 -4.65
CA SER A 156 1.46 -6.54 -4.46
C SER A 156 1.43 -7.37 -3.17
N THR A 157 2.59 -7.69 -2.60
CA THR A 157 2.73 -8.47 -1.37
C THR A 157 3.07 -7.57 -0.19
N LEU A 158 2.17 -7.47 0.80
CA LEU A 158 2.37 -6.62 1.96
C LEU A 158 3.47 -7.17 2.88
N THR A 159 4.57 -6.43 3.02
CA THR A 159 5.71 -6.81 3.87
C THR A 159 5.97 -5.80 4.99
N SER A 160 6.80 -6.17 5.97
CA SER A 160 7.25 -5.24 7.02
C SER A 160 7.96 -3.99 6.46
N ALA A 161 8.56 -4.07 5.27
CA ALA A 161 9.18 -2.92 4.62
C ALA A 161 8.14 -1.85 4.21
N HIS A 162 6.93 -2.26 3.80
CA HIS A 162 5.84 -1.33 3.50
C HIS A 162 5.42 -0.53 4.73
N LEU A 163 5.37 -1.18 5.89
CA LEU A 163 5.05 -0.55 7.17
C LEU A 163 6.13 0.43 7.63
N ILE A 164 7.41 0.07 7.45
CA ILE A 164 8.52 0.96 7.75
C ILE A 164 8.46 2.20 6.84
N LEU A 165 8.24 2.00 5.53
CA LEU A 165 8.13 3.06 4.55
C LEU A 165 6.98 4.02 4.85
N SER A 166 5.76 3.51 5.04
CA SER A 166 4.58 4.35 5.25
C SER A 166 4.68 5.13 6.56
N ARG A 167 5.24 4.52 7.61
CA ARG A 167 5.50 5.20 8.88
C ARG A 167 6.53 6.33 8.72
N LEU A 168 7.66 6.08 8.06
CA LEU A 168 8.69 7.10 7.84
C LEU A 168 8.16 8.27 6.99
N ALA A 169 7.39 7.97 5.95
CA ALA A 169 6.77 8.97 5.09
C ALA A 169 5.78 9.85 5.88
N LEU A 170 4.99 9.25 6.77
CA LEU A 170 4.07 9.99 7.63
C LEU A 170 4.79 10.84 8.68
N GLU A 171 5.83 10.30 9.31
CA GLU A 171 6.66 11.02 10.30
C GLU A 171 7.41 12.23 9.69
N SER A 172 7.89 12.09 8.45
CA SER A 172 8.70 13.10 7.76
C SER A 172 7.93 14.02 6.82
N GLN A 173 6.65 13.74 6.58
CA GLN A 173 5.81 14.41 5.58
C GLN A 173 6.31 14.27 4.12
N GLU A 174 7.19 13.30 3.84
CA GLU A 174 7.70 13.00 2.49
C GLU A 174 6.73 12.09 1.72
N TYR A 175 5.49 12.56 1.54
CA TYR A 175 4.39 11.78 0.96
C TYR A 175 4.63 11.37 -0.50
N THR A 176 5.13 12.30 -1.31
CA THR A 176 5.36 12.09 -2.75
C THR A 176 6.35 10.96 -3.02
N ARG A 177 7.33 10.75 -2.14
CA ARG A 177 8.31 9.68 -2.28
C ARG A 177 7.73 8.30 -1.98
N ALA A 178 6.69 8.23 -1.16
CA ALA A 178 6.00 6.98 -0.82
C ALA A 178 4.88 6.64 -1.81
N ALA A 179 4.28 7.65 -2.45
CA ALA A 179 3.13 7.49 -3.34
C ALA A 179 3.28 6.36 -4.38
N PRO A 180 4.41 6.18 -5.09
CA PRO A 180 4.54 5.10 -6.06
C PRO A 180 4.30 3.71 -5.46
N ILE A 181 4.69 3.47 -4.20
CA ILE A 181 4.45 2.18 -3.53
C ILE A 181 3.01 2.06 -3.08
N LEU A 182 2.46 3.13 -2.50
CA LEU A 182 1.14 3.11 -1.86
C LEU A 182 -0.01 3.09 -2.88
N GLU A 183 0.21 3.63 -4.08
CA GLU A 183 -0.76 3.63 -5.19
C GLU A 183 -0.93 2.24 -5.83
N ARG A 184 -0.07 1.26 -5.48
CA ARG A 184 -0.17 -0.13 -5.94
C ARG A 184 -1.09 -0.93 -5.03
N HIS A 185 -1.88 -1.84 -5.62
CA HIS A 185 -2.83 -2.66 -4.87
C HIS A 185 -2.13 -3.82 -4.17
N ILE A 186 -2.37 -3.94 -2.86
CA ILE A 186 -1.99 -5.12 -2.09
C ILE A 186 -2.94 -6.27 -2.40
N LEU A 187 -2.42 -7.34 -3.00
CA LEU A 187 -3.15 -8.56 -3.33
C LEU A 187 -2.87 -9.69 -2.35
N TYR A 188 -1.65 -9.75 -1.80
CA TYR A 188 -1.18 -10.88 -1.01
C TYR A 188 -0.69 -10.45 0.37
N ILE A 189 -1.06 -11.23 1.39
CA ILE A 189 -0.49 -11.13 2.74
C ILE A 189 0.37 -12.38 2.99
N PRO A 190 1.65 -12.23 3.32
CA PRO A 190 2.55 -13.34 3.61
C PRO A 190 2.00 -14.25 4.71
N THR A 191 1.88 -15.55 4.39
CA THR A 191 1.49 -16.60 5.34
C THR A 191 2.70 -17.42 5.76
N THR A 192 2.54 -18.18 6.84
CA THR A 192 3.55 -19.14 7.30
C THR A 192 3.36 -20.49 6.63
N GLY A 193 4.45 -21.23 6.41
CA GLY A 193 4.46 -22.61 5.96
C GLY A 193 4.53 -22.80 4.44
N ARG A 194 4.61 -21.71 3.66
CA ARG A 194 4.82 -21.78 2.21
C ARG A 194 6.23 -21.32 1.87
N HIS A 195 7.03 -22.23 1.31
CA HIS A 195 8.38 -21.95 0.83
C HIS A 195 8.62 -22.63 -0.52
N PRO A 196 9.16 -21.90 -1.51
CA PRO A 196 9.48 -22.50 -2.79
C PRO A 196 10.68 -23.43 -2.61
N LYS A 197 10.66 -24.57 -3.32
CA LYS A 197 11.78 -25.53 -3.30
C LYS A 197 13.10 -24.87 -3.74
N HIS A 198 13.02 -24.04 -4.78
CA HIS A 198 14.14 -23.31 -5.36
C HIS A 198 13.82 -21.81 -5.39
N ALA A 199 14.20 -21.07 -4.34
CA ALA A 199 13.91 -19.64 -4.23
C ALA A 199 14.51 -18.80 -5.36
N CYS A 200 15.57 -19.31 -5.99
CA CYS A 200 16.21 -18.67 -7.14
C CYS A 200 15.37 -18.73 -8.43
N SER A 201 14.27 -19.49 -8.51
CA SER A 201 13.56 -19.61 -9.78
C SER A 201 12.99 -18.27 -10.25
N LEU A 202 13.25 -17.94 -11.52
CA LEU A 202 12.78 -16.70 -12.14
C LEU A 202 11.29 -16.73 -12.50
N ARG A 203 10.67 -17.92 -12.43
CA ARG A 203 9.23 -18.10 -12.66
C ARG A 203 8.38 -17.80 -11.43
N LEU A 204 9.01 -17.65 -10.26
CA LEU A 204 8.29 -17.36 -9.03
C LEU A 204 7.76 -15.93 -9.06
N THR A 205 6.49 -15.82 -8.68
CA THR A 205 5.84 -14.55 -8.37
C THR A 205 6.23 -14.08 -6.97
N ALA A 206 6.07 -12.78 -6.70
CA ALA A 206 6.55 -12.14 -5.47
C ALA A 206 6.02 -12.80 -4.19
N HIS A 207 4.73 -13.11 -4.15
CA HIS A 207 4.07 -13.72 -2.98
C HIS A 207 4.54 -15.15 -2.67
N GLU A 208 5.17 -15.85 -3.64
CA GLU A 208 5.68 -17.21 -3.43
C GLU A 208 7.00 -17.22 -2.65
N TYR A 209 7.84 -16.18 -2.77
CA TYR A 209 9.12 -16.09 -2.06
C TYR A 209 9.16 -15.02 -0.97
N LEU A 210 8.28 -14.02 -0.99
CA LEU A 210 8.14 -13.02 0.08
C LEU A 210 7.32 -13.56 1.25
N THR A 211 7.88 -14.57 1.92
CA THR A 211 7.22 -15.30 3.00
C THR A 211 7.99 -15.14 4.31
N VAL A 212 7.36 -15.49 5.43
CA VAL A 212 7.94 -15.29 6.77
C VAL A 212 9.25 -16.07 6.94
N GLU A 213 9.31 -17.30 6.45
CA GLU A 213 10.50 -18.15 6.62
C GLU A 213 11.64 -17.79 5.66
N SER A 214 11.41 -16.93 4.65
CA SER A 214 12.49 -16.38 3.82
C SER A 214 13.28 -15.33 4.61
N GLY A 215 12.66 -14.79 5.66
CA GLY A 215 13.16 -13.66 6.44
C GLY A 215 12.95 -12.30 5.78
N LEU A 216 12.45 -12.23 4.55
CA LEU A 216 12.19 -10.96 3.83
C LEU A 216 11.07 -10.12 4.47
N THR A 217 10.26 -10.73 5.33
CA THR A 217 9.23 -10.05 6.10
C THR A 217 9.07 -10.70 7.47
N LYS A 218 8.70 -9.91 8.48
CA LYS A 218 8.17 -10.47 9.73
C LYS A 218 6.74 -10.94 9.49
N LYS A 219 6.22 -11.74 10.43
CA LYS A 219 4.81 -12.10 10.47
C LYS A 219 3.97 -10.82 10.56
N ILE A 220 3.10 -10.62 9.57
CA ILE A 220 2.18 -9.48 9.51
C ILE A 220 0.99 -9.76 10.42
N SER A 221 0.77 -8.87 11.40
CA SER A 221 -0.38 -8.93 12.30
C SER A 221 -1.58 -8.17 11.74
N THR A 222 -2.75 -8.39 12.34
CA THR A 222 -3.95 -7.57 12.06
C THR A 222 -3.67 -6.08 12.26
N GLN A 223 -2.91 -5.74 13.32
CA GLN A 223 -2.57 -4.35 13.59
C GLN A 223 -1.73 -3.75 12.46
N ASP A 224 -0.74 -4.49 11.96
CA ASP A 224 0.11 -4.04 10.85
C ASP A 224 -0.71 -3.76 9.58
N ILE A 225 -1.70 -4.62 9.27
CA ILE A 225 -2.57 -4.40 8.11
C ILE A 225 -3.38 -3.11 8.28
N LEU A 226 -4.01 -2.93 9.44
CA LEU A 226 -4.81 -1.73 9.73
C LEU A 226 -3.95 -0.46 9.75
N GLU A 227 -2.75 -0.52 10.32
CA GLU A 227 -1.80 0.60 10.34
C GLU A 227 -1.33 0.96 8.94
N TYR A 228 -0.97 -0.02 8.11
CA TYR A 228 -0.55 0.22 6.72
C TYR A 228 -1.61 1.03 5.97
N PHE A 229 -2.84 0.54 5.89
CA PHE A 229 -3.91 1.21 5.15
C PHE A 229 -4.35 2.54 5.79
N SER A 230 -4.29 2.67 7.12
CA SER A 230 -4.56 3.94 7.81
C SER A 230 -3.49 4.99 7.53
N PHE A 231 -2.21 4.59 7.48
CA PHE A 231 -1.09 5.46 7.10
C PHE A 231 -1.19 5.85 5.64
N SER A 232 -1.45 4.90 4.72
CA SER A 232 -1.68 5.18 3.31
C SER A 232 -2.80 6.19 3.11
N GLY A 233 -3.95 5.98 3.76
CA GLY A 233 -5.06 6.93 3.71
C GLY A 233 -4.69 8.33 4.21
N SER A 234 -3.89 8.42 5.27
CA SER A 234 -3.43 9.72 5.80
C SER A 234 -2.43 10.41 4.88
N ILE A 235 -1.53 9.65 4.25
CA ILE A 235 -0.57 10.15 3.24
C ILE A 235 -1.32 10.66 2.01
N PHE A 236 -2.32 9.92 1.52
CA PHE A 236 -3.14 10.34 0.39
C PHE A 236 -4.00 11.58 0.71
N ILE A 237 -4.50 11.72 1.93
CA ILE A 237 -5.12 12.98 2.39
C ILE A 237 -4.11 14.13 2.29
N GLY A 238 -2.88 13.92 2.75
CA GLY A 238 -1.81 14.92 2.66
C GLY A 238 -1.47 15.32 1.22
N LEU A 239 -1.58 14.38 0.28
CA LEU A 239 -1.41 14.61 -1.17
C LEU A 239 -2.69 15.12 -1.86
N GLN A 240 -3.81 15.21 -1.13
CA GLN A 240 -5.14 15.53 -1.69
C GLN A 240 -5.59 14.56 -2.80
N GLN A 241 -5.11 13.32 -2.77
CA GLN A 241 -5.59 12.23 -3.62
C GLN A 241 -6.81 11.58 -2.95
N TRP A 242 -7.98 12.21 -3.09
CA TRP A 242 -9.18 11.87 -2.33
C TRP A 242 -9.71 10.46 -2.62
N GLU A 243 -9.59 9.98 -3.86
CA GLU A 243 -9.99 8.64 -4.27
C GLU A 243 -9.12 7.55 -3.61
N ASN A 244 -7.79 7.68 -3.72
CA ASN A 244 -6.83 6.75 -3.12
C ASN A 244 -6.93 6.76 -1.58
N ALA A 245 -7.16 7.95 -0.99
CA ALA A 245 -7.42 8.09 0.43
C ALA A 245 -8.70 7.36 0.84
N ALA A 246 -9.80 7.58 0.11
CA ALA A 246 -11.07 6.93 0.37
C ALA A 246 -10.94 5.40 0.34
N GLU A 247 -10.33 4.83 -0.71
CA GLU A 247 -10.12 3.39 -0.86
C GLU A 247 -9.27 2.82 0.28
N SER A 248 -8.14 3.46 0.60
CA SER A 248 -7.25 3.02 1.67
C SER A 248 -7.94 3.02 3.04
N LEU A 249 -8.68 4.09 3.36
CA LEU A 249 -9.43 4.18 4.61
C LEU A 249 -10.62 3.19 4.62
N GLU A 250 -11.22 2.91 3.46
CA GLU A 250 -12.31 1.94 3.30
C GLU A 250 -11.84 0.52 3.65
N ASN A 251 -10.64 0.12 3.18
CA ASN A 251 -10.02 -1.16 3.52
C ASN A 251 -9.85 -1.39 5.03
N VAL A 252 -9.63 -0.32 5.81
CA VAL A 252 -9.53 -0.40 7.28
C VAL A 252 -10.89 -0.61 7.93
N ILE A 253 -11.92 0.16 7.51
CA ILE A 253 -13.25 0.09 8.15
C ILE A 253 -14.01 -1.19 7.78
N THR A 254 -13.73 -1.79 6.62
CA THR A 254 -14.31 -3.07 6.21
C THR A 254 -13.56 -4.28 6.77
N TYR A 255 -12.44 -4.08 7.47
CA TYR A 255 -11.64 -5.18 7.99
C TYR A 255 -12.47 -6.05 8.96
N PRO A 256 -12.42 -7.40 8.86
CA PRO A 256 -13.20 -8.28 9.72
C PRO A 256 -12.89 -8.10 11.21
N VAL A 257 -13.93 -7.84 12.01
CA VAL A 257 -13.82 -7.71 13.47
C VAL A 257 -14.32 -8.98 14.16
N ARG A 258 -13.59 -9.43 15.18
CA ARG A 258 -14.06 -10.47 16.10
C ARG A 258 -14.69 -9.83 17.32
N GLY A 259 -15.95 -10.16 17.62
CA GLY A 259 -16.67 -9.63 18.77
C GLY A 259 -17.36 -8.28 18.48
N ILE A 260 -17.51 -7.46 19.53
CA ILE A 260 -18.33 -6.23 19.50
C ILE A 260 -17.49 -4.96 19.32
N ALA A 261 -16.21 -4.98 19.70
CA ALA A 261 -15.37 -3.78 19.74
C ALA A 261 -14.52 -3.61 18.48
N VAL A 262 -14.51 -2.39 17.94
CA VAL A 262 -13.57 -1.95 16.89
C VAL A 262 -12.27 -1.48 17.53
N SER A 263 -11.14 -1.60 16.81
CA SER A 263 -9.87 -1.07 17.29
C SER A 263 -9.86 0.47 17.22
N LYS A 264 -8.97 1.12 17.99
CA LYS A 264 -8.78 2.57 17.91
C LYS A 264 -8.37 3.03 16.50
N ILE A 265 -7.59 2.22 15.79
CA ILE A 265 -7.18 2.51 14.39
C ILE A 265 -8.40 2.57 13.48
N MET A 266 -9.32 1.60 13.59
CA MET A 266 -10.56 1.57 12.82
C MET A 266 -11.46 2.76 13.17
N ALA A 267 -11.58 3.08 14.47
CA ALA A 267 -12.36 4.22 14.96
C ALA A 267 -11.88 5.56 14.37
N GLU A 268 -10.58 5.84 14.46
CA GLU A 268 -10.01 7.07 13.91
C GLU A 268 -10.06 7.12 12.38
N THR A 269 -9.92 5.97 11.74
CA THR A 269 -10.00 5.85 10.28
C THR A 269 -11.43 6.08 9.78
N TYR A 270 -12.46 5.60 10.47
CA TYR A 270 -13.86 5.87 10.13
C TYR A 270 -14.17 7.36 10.11
N LYS A 271 -13.70 8.11 11.12
CA LYS A 271 -13.88 9.56 11.21
C LYS A 271 -13.28 10.27 9.98
N LYS A 272 -12.04 9.90 9.60
CA LYS A 272 -11.38 10.45 8.40
C LYS A 272 -12.09 10.03 7.11
N TRP A 273 -12.44 8.75 6.98
CA TRP A 273 -13.15 8.21 5.81
C TRP A 273 -14.46 8.96 5.56
N LYS A 274 -15.23 9.26 6.63
CA LYS A 274 -16.47 10.03 6.53
C LYS A 274 -16.23 11.39 5.84
N LEU A 275 -15.25 12.14 6.33
CA LEU A 275 -14.92 13.47 5.80
C LEU A 275 -14.36 13.40 4.37
N VAL A 276 -13.47 12.44 4.10
CA VAL A 276 -12.88 12.24 2.76
C VAL A 276 -13.95 11.89 1.74
N LYS A 277 -14.87 10.95 2.04
CA LYS A 277 -15.94 10.59 1.09
C LYS A 277 -16.94 11.72 0.87
N VAL A 278 -17.20 12.54 1.90
CA VAL A 278 -18.03 13.76 1.76
C VAL A 278 -17.36 14.77 0.84
N LEU A 279 -16.05 15.03 1.01
CA LEU A 279 -15.28 15.90 0.13
C LEU A 279 -15.30 15.42 -1.32
N LEU A 280 -15.15 14.10 -1.52
CA LEU A 280 -15.12 13.47 -2.83
C LEU A 280 -16.49 13.50 -3.53
N THR A 281 -17.55 13.06 -2.85
CA THR A 281 -18.86 12.82 -3.47
C THR A 281 -19.86 13.96 -3.29
N GLY A 282 -19.63 14.83 -2.31
CA GLY A 282 -20.62 15.81 -1.87
C GLY A 282 -21.83 15.24 -1.15
N LYS A 283 -21.85 13.94 -0.85
CA LYS A 283 -22.97 13.25 -0.20
C LYS A 283 -22.53 12.61 1.10
N VAL A 284 -23.46 12.41 2.02
CA VAL A 284 -23.21 11.60 3.21
C VAL A 284 -22.89 10.16 2.78
N PRO A 285 -21.69 9.66 3.08
CA PRO A 285 -21.30 8.31 2.68
C PRO A 285 -22.05 7.25 3.49
N THR A 286 -22.47 6.22 2.78
CA THR A 286 -23.00 4.97 3.33
C THR A 286 -21.87 3.97 3.51
N LEU A 287 -21.88 3.23 4.63
CA LEU A 287 -20.90 2.18 4.87
C LEU A 287 -20.95 1.11 3.76
N PRO A 288 -19.81 0.54 3.36
CA PRO A 288 -19.78 -0.58 2.40
C PRO A 288 -20.62 -1.76 2.89
N PRO A 289 -21.34 -2.48 1.99
CA PRO A 289 -22.22 -3.59 2.38
C PRO A 289 -21.52 -4.75 3.10
N ASN A 290 -20.23 -4.95 2.86
CA ASN A 290 -19.40 -5.97 3.50
C ASN A 290 -18.88 -5.55 4.89
N THR A 291 -19.21 -4.35 5.38
CA THR A 291 -18.81 -3.90 6.72
C THR A 291 -19.47 -4.77 7.79
N ASN A 292 -18.69 -5.25 8.76
CA ASN A 292 -19.20 -6.04 9.87
C ASN A 292 -20.29 -5.28 10.66
N SER A 293 -21.39 -5.95 11.00
CA SER A 293 -22.55 -5.32 11.65
C SER A 293 -22.26 -4.73 13.03
N ASN A 294 -21.37 -5.35 13.82
CA ASN A 294 -20.94 -4.81 15.12
C ASN A 294 -20.04 -3.59 14.91
N ALA A 295 -19.15 -3.65 13.92
CA ALA A 295 -18.31 -2.51 13.56
C ALA A 295 -19.15 -1.31 13.10
N ALA A 296 -20.16 -1.54 12.24
CA ALA A 296 -21.09 -0.51 11.79
C ALA A 296 -21.80 0.20 12.95
N LYS A 297 -22.29 -0.56 13.94
CA LYS A 297 -22.89 0.02 15.16
C LYS A 297 -21.89 0.87 15.94
N ALA A 298 -20.67 0.37 16.14
CA ALA A 298 -19.63 1.10 16.85
C ALA A 298 -19.27 2.41 16.12
N PHE A 299 -19.08 2.34 14.80
CA PHE A 299 -18.80 3.51 13.95
C PHE A 299 -19.88 4.59 14.05
N HIS A 300 -21.15 4.19 14.02
CA HIS A 300 -22.25 5.15 14.15
C HIS A 300 -22.25 5.88 15.51
N VAL A 301 -21.95 5.16 16.59
CA VAL A 301 -21.88 5.77 17.94
C VAL A 301 -20.70 6.74 18.04
N ILE A 302 -19.50 6.31 17.65
CA ILE A 302 -18.28 7.11 17.83
C ILE A 302 -18.17 8.28 16.86
N GLY A 303 -18.75 8.17 15.65
CA GLY A 303 -18.64 9.19 14.62
C GLY A 303 -19.86 10.08 14.49
N LYS A 304 -20.81 10.04 15.43
CA LYS A 304 -22.00 10.92 15.43
C LYS A 304 -21.67 12.41 15.19
N PRO A 305 -20.61 13.01 15.77
CA PRO A 305 -20.24 14.40 15.45
C PRO A 305 -19.81 14.58 13.99
N TYR A 306 -19.10 13.60 13.42
CA TYR A 306 -18.68 13.61 12.01
C TYR A 306 -19.85 13.37 11.05
N ASP A 307 -20.82 12.54 11.44
CA ASP A 307 -22.06 12.33 10.70
C ASP A 307 -22.88 13.62 10.60
N MET A 308 -22.91 14.44 11.68
CA MET A 308 -23.57 15.75 11.66
C MET A 308 -22.89 16.71 10.67
N VAL A 309 -21.56 16.83 10.72
CA VAL A 309 -20.79 17.65 9.76
C VAL A 309 -21.03 17.20 8.33
N ALA A 310 -21.01 15.89 8.07
CA ALA A 310 -21.29 15.31 6.75
C ALA A 310 -22.69 15.71 6.23
N SER A 311 -23.70 15.62 7.09
CA SER A 311 -25.10 15.98 6.77
C SER A 311 -25.26 17.48 6.45
N LEU A 312 -24.61 18.32 7.27
CA LEU A 312 -24.57 19.77 7.05
C LEU A 312 -23.80 20.15 5.79
N PHE A 313 -22.79 19.40 5.40
CA PHE A 313 -22.07 19.63 4.15
C PHE A 313 -22.93 19.30 2.92
N GLU A 314 -23.66 18.19 2.92
CA GLU A 314 -24.51 17.78 1.79
C GLU A 314 -25.74 18.71 1.61
N SER A 315 -26.36 19.10 2.72
CA SER A 315 -27.70 19.72 2.68
C SER A 315 -27.90 20.95 3.57
N GLY A 316 -26.92 21.27 4.42
CA GLY A 316 -26.97 22.40 5.35
C GLY A 316 -26.66 23.74 4.71
N THR A 317 -26.66 24.78 5.54
CA THR A 317 -26.25 26.13 5.14
C THR A 317 -24.82 26.41 5.60
N ALA A 318 -24.09 27.23 4.86
CA ALA A 318 -22.71 27.63 5.19
C ALA A 318 -22.54 28.14 6.65
N PRO A 319 -23.42 29.02 7.19
CA PRO A 319 -23.33 29.45 8.58
C PRO A 319 -23.55 28.32 9.60
N ARG A 320 -24.46 27.38 9.30
CA ARG A 320 -24.71 26.23 10.19
C ARG A 320 -23.54 25.27 10.21
N LEU A 321 -22.96 24.98 9.04
CA LEU A 321 -21.76 24.15 8.94
C LEU A 321 -20.59 24.77 9.72
N ASN A 322 -20.37 26.08 9.56
CA ASN A 322 -19.33 26.80 10.30
C ASN A 322 -19.58 26.77 11.81
N ALA A 323 -20.81 27.02 12.25
CA ALA A 323 -21.18 26.98 13.66
C ALA A 323 -20.92 25.59 14.28
N GLU A 324 -21.30 24.51 13.59
CA GLU A 324 -21.06 23.14 14.05
C GLU A 324 -19.57 22.81 14.15
N ILE A 325 -18.78 23.14 13.11
CA ILE A 325 -17.33 22.91 13.10
C ILE A 325 -16.65 23.73 14.21
N THR A 326 -17.07 24.98 14.41
CA THR A 326 -16.54 25.85 15.47
C THR A 326 -16.86 25.30 16.86
N ALA A 327 -18.12 24.89 17.10
CA ALA A 327 -18.55 24.31 18.38
C ALA A 327 -17.80 23.02 18.72
N GLY A 328 -17.46 22.21 17.71
CA GLY A 328 -16.75 20.94 17.88
C GLY A 328 -15.21 21.03 17.94
N THR A 329 -14.61 22.23 17.98
CA THR A 329 -13.15 22.42 17.85
C THR A 329 -12.30 21.49 18.73
N ASN A 330 -12.71 21.26 19.98
CA ASN A 330 -12.01 20.38 20.91
C ASN A 330 -12.06 18.91 20.47
N ILE A 331 -13.16 18.46 19.86
CA ILE A 331 -13.32 17.10 19.33
C ILE A 331 -12.35 16.89 18.17
N TRP A 332 -12.38 17.79 17.18
CA TRP A 332 -11.55 17.66 15.98
C TRP A 332 -10.07 17.76 16.28
N SER A 333 -9.68 18.61 17.23
CA SER A 333 -8.29 18.76 17.67
C SER A 333 -7.82 17.54 18.46
N GLY A 334 -8.65 17.01 19.36
CA GLY A 334 -8.36 15.77 20.10
C GLY A 334 -8.19 14.55 19.19
N ASP A 335 -8.95 14.49 18.09
CA ASP A 335 -8.88 13.44 17.09
C ASP A 335 -7.79 13.66 16.01
N GLY A 336 -7.09 14.81 16.03
CA GLY A 336 -6.10 15.17 15.01
C GLY A 336 -6.69 15.44 13.62
N ASN A 337 -7.98 15.76 13.52
CA ASN A 337 -8.71 15.99 12.27
C ASN A 337 -9.02 17.48 12.02
N ALA A 338 -8.54 18.39 12.85
CA ALA A 338 -8.80 19.83 12.72
C ALA A 338 -8.39 20.42 11.36
N GLY A 339 -7.29 19.93 10.77
CA GLY A 339 -6.88 20.32 9.41
C GLY A 339 -7.87 19.86 8.34
N LEU A 340 -8.32 18.61 8.42
CA LEU A 340 -9.29 18.06 7.49
C LEU A 340 -10.66 18.76 7.61
N MET A 341 -11.08 19.15 8.82
CA MET A 341 -12.29 19.96 9.01
C MET A 341 -12.20 21.34 8.33
N ARG A 342 -11.03 21.99 8.34
CA ARG A 342 -10.83 23.24 7.60
C ARG A 342 -10.96 23.02 6.09
N VAL A 343 -10.43 21.90 5.57
CA VAL A 343 -10.61 21.54 4.16
C VAL A 343 -12.10 21.31 3.83
N VAL A 344 -12.85 20.64 4.71
CA VAL A 344 -14.32 20.48 4.57
C VAL A 344 -15.03 21.82 4.55
N LEU A 345 -14.66 22.75 5.43
CA LEU A 345 -15.24 24.10 5.46
C LEU A 345 -14.98 24.86 4.14
N GLY A 346 -13.74 24.89 3.66
CA GLY A 346 -13.36 25.57 2.42
C GLY A 346 -13.92 24.92 1.15
N ALA A 347 -14.16 23.60 1.16
CA ALA A 347 -14.74 22.89 0.03
C ALA A 347 -16.26 23.11 -0.14
N HIS A 348 -16.95 23.63 0.87
CA HIS A 348 -18.42 23.71 0.86
C HIS A 348 -18.96 24.58 -0.28
N GLN A 349 -18.36 25.74 -0.55
CA GLN A 349 -18.83 26.60 -1.65
C GLN A 349 -18.65 25.93 -3.02
N LYS A 350 -17.50 25.28 -3.23
CA LYS A 350 -17.25 24.46 -4.43
C LYS A 350 -18.30 23.34 -4.56
N HIS A 351 -18.66 22.69 -3.46
CA HIS A 351 -19.73 21.69 -3.44
C HIS A 351 -21.09 22.28 -3.85
N GLN A 352 -21.48 23.45 -3.33
CA GLN A 352 -22.71 24.13 -3.73
C GLN A 352 -22.75 24.37 -5.25
N ILE A 353 -21.64 24.82 -5.84
CA ILE A 353 -21.52 25.04 -7.30
C ILE A 353 -21.67 23.72 -8.06
N ARG A 354 -20.99 22.64 -7.62
CA ARG A 354 -21.13 21.31 -8.26
C ARG A 354 -22.58 20.81 -8.21
N ARG A 355 -23.30 21.06 -7.11
CA ARG A 355 -24.72 20.67 -6.97
C ARG A 355 -25.63 21.41 -7.97
N LEU A 356 -25.27 22.61 -8.42
CA LEU A 356 -26.04 23.30 -9.47
C LEU A 356 -26.00 22.56 -10.81
N SER A 357 -24.93 21.78 -11.08
CA SER A 357 -24.82 20.99 -12.32
C SER A 357 -25.89 19.89 -12.45
N SER A 358 -26.46 19.40 -11.34
CA SER A 358 -27.54 18.42 -11.39
C SER A 358 -28.92 19.05 -11.60
N LEU A 359 -29.02 20.38 -11.53
CA LEU A 359 -30.28 21.13 -11.62
C LEU A 359 -30.37 21.99 -12.87
N TYR A 360 -29.25 22.42 -13.43
CA TYR A 360 -29.20 23.38 -14.53
C TYR A 360 -28.20 22.95 -15.60
N GLU A 361 -28.49 23.25 -16.86
CA GLU A 361 -27.51 23.13 -17.96
C GLU A 361 -26.66 24.39 -18.08
N THR A 362 -27.27 25.58 -18.00
CA THR A 362 -26.59 26.88 -18.10
C THR A 362 -27.11 27.82 -17.04
N ILE A 363 -26.20 28.50 -16.33
CA ILE A 363 -26.54 29.48 -15.29
C ILE A 363 -25.69 30.75 -15.43
N PRO A 364 -26.26 31.95 -15.21
CA PRO A 364 -25.46 33.17 -15.18
C PRO A 364 -24.57 33.19 -13.92
N VAL A 365 -23.38 33.77 -14.03
CA VAL A 365 -22.42 33.87 -12.92
C VAL A 365 -23.00 34.66 -11.74
N SER A 366 -23.86 35.64 -12.01
CA SER A 366 -24.59 36.38 -10.98
C SER A 366 -25.51 35.49 -10.13
N TYR A 367 -26.11 34.45 -10.73
CA TYR A 367 -26.92 33.47 -10.00
C TYR A 367 -26.05 32.63 -9.05
N ILE A 368 -24.84 32.26 -9.48
CA ILE A 368 -23.87 31.56 -8.62
C ILE A 368 -23.47 32.44 -7.44
N ALA A 369 -23.21 33.74 -7.68
CA ALA A 369 -22.86 34.69 -6.63
C ALA A 369 -23.96 34.81 -5.56
N GLN A 370 -25.23 34.85 -5.99
CA GLN A 370 -26.38 35.04 -5.11
C GLN A 370 -26.78 33.76 -4.35
N ASN A 371 -26.51 32.58 -4.91
CA ASN A 371 -26.98 31.30 -4.35
C ASN A 371 -25.89 30.46 -3.69
N THR A 372 -24.65 30.96 -3.62
CA THR A 372 -23.55 30.29 -2.93
C THR A 372 -22.92 31.19 -1.88
N VAL A 373 -22.44 30.58 -0.80
CA VAL A 373 -21.86 31.28 0.35
C VAL A 373 -20.66 30.49 0.83
N SER A 374 -19.53 31.16 1.03
CA SER A 374 -18.36 30.52 1.64
C SER A 374 -18.66 30.21 3.11
N ALA A 375 -18.44 28.96 3.51
CA ALA A 375 -18.57 28.57 4.91
C ALA A 375 -17.42 29.11 5.76
N GLU A 376 -16.29 29.48 5.16
CA GLU A 376 -15.14 30.08 5.86
C GLU A 376 -15.40 31.54 6.21
N THR A 377 -15.86 32.34 5.26
CA THR A 377 -16.07 33.79 5.46
C THR A 377 -17.49 34.13 5.87
N GLY A 378 -18.45 33.21 5.67
CA GLY A 378 -19.88 33.47 5.88
C GLY A 378 -20.48 34.45 4.86
N ALA A 379 -19.72 34.85 3.83
CA ALA A 379 -20.13 35.82 2.83
C ALA A 379 -20.24 35.18 1.44
N SER A 380 -21.11 35.74 0.61
CA SER A 380 -21.12 35.50 -0.83
C SER A 380 -19.91 36.17 -1.48
N LEU A 381 -19.50 35.69 -2.66
CA LEU A 381 -18.42 36.33 -3.42
C LEU A 381 -18.90 37.69 -3.93
N GLU A 382 -18.25 38.76 -3.47
CA GLU A 382 -18.71 40.15 -3.66
C GLU A 382 -18.61 40.65 -5.11
N THR A 383 -17.69 40.06 -5.90
CA THR A 383 -17.43 40.49 -7.27
C THR A 383 -17.66 39.34 -8.25
N GLN A 384 -18.20 39.68 -9.41
CA GLN A 384 -18.37 38.74 -10.52
C GLN A 384 -17.04 38.09 -10.92
N GLY A 385 -15.94 38.88 -10.93
CA GLY A 385 -14.59 38.39 -11.21
C GLY A 385 -14.10 37.32 -10.23
N ALA A 386 -14.45 37.41 -8.94
CA ALA A 386 -14.08 36.39 -7.95
C ALA A 386 -14.82 35.06 -8.19
N VAL A 387 -16.09 35.12 -8.62
CA VAL A 387 -16.87 33.93 -8.98
C VAL A 387 -16.31 33.28 -10.25
N GLU A 388 -16.00 34.08 -11.26
CA GLU A 388 -15.38 33.60 -12.51
C GLU A 388 -14.03 32.95 -12.24
N ALA A 389 -13.20 33.53 -11.37
CA ALA A 389 -11.92 32.95 -10.96
C ALA A 389 -12.09 31.62 -10.21
N LEU A 390 -13.05 31.52 -9.29
CA LEU A 390 -13.34 30.28 -8.57
C LEU A 390 -13.81 29.18 -9.53
N VAL A 391 -14.78 29.49 -10.41
CA VAL A 391 -15.32 28.53 -11.39
C VAL A 391 -14.23 28.10 -12.38
N SER A 392 -13.41 29.03 -12.87
CA SER A 392 -12.29 28.72 -13.76
C SER A 392 -11.27 27.81 -13.08
N SER A 393 -10.96 28.06 -11.81
CA SER A 393 -10.09 27.20 -11.01
C SER A 393 -10.67 25.79 -10.90
N MET A 394 -11.96 25.66 -10.56
CA MET A 394 -12.65 24.37 -10.48
C MET A 394 -12.62 23.60 -11.82
N ILE A 395 -12.77 24.29 -12.95
CA ILE A 395 -12.68 23.68 -14.28
C ILE A 395 -11.25 23.21 -14.57
N SER A 396 -10.25 24.07 -14.33
CA SER A 396 -8.84 23.75 -14.58
C SER A 396 -8.32 22.59 -13.72
N GLN A 397 -8.85 22.43 -12.50
CA GLN A 397 -8.53 21.35 -11.57
C GLN A 397 -9.31 20.06 -11.88
N GLY A 398 -10.21 20.06 -12.86
CA GLY A 398 -11.08 18.92 -13.19
C GLY A 398 -12.19 18.66 -12.17
N GLU A 399 -12.36 19.52 -11.17
CA GLU A 399 -13.41 19.41 -10.14
C GLU A 399 -14.81 19.75 -10.67
N LEU A 400 -14.89 20.49 -11.77
CA LEU A 400 -16.13 20.88 -12.42
C LEU A 400 -16.02 20.74 -13.93
N ARG A 401 -16.97 20.01 -14.54
CA ARG A 401 -17.06 19.91 -15.99
C ARG A 401 -18.01 20.96 -16.53
N GLY A 402 -17.45 21.95 -17.21
CA GLY A 402 -18.22 23.02 -17.82
C GLY A 402 -17.33 23.99 -18.58
N THR A 403 -17.96 24.90 -19.30
CA THR A 403 -17.30 26.01 -19.98
C THR A 403 -17.81 27.31 -19.38
N LEU A 404 -16.88 28.16 -18.95
CA LEU A 404 -17.18 29.52 -18.51
C LEU A 404 -17.05 30.46 -19.71
N VAL A 405 -18.12 31.21 -20.00
CA VAL A 405 -18.10 32.28 -20.99
C VAL A 405 -18.12 33.61 -20.23
N GLY A 406 -17.04 34.38 -20.37
CA GLY A 406 -16.91 35.70 -19.77
C GLY A 406 -17.89 36.72 -20.37
N ALA A 407 -18.12 37.82 -19.66
CA ALA A 407 -19.03 38.86 -20.12
C ALA A 407 -18.51 39.51 -21.42
N GLN A 408 -19.39 39.64 -22.42
CA GLN A 408 -19.09 40.30 -23.70
C GLN A 408 -20.10 41.41 -23.96
N GLY A 409 -19.66 42.67 -23.83
CA GLY A 409 -20.52 43.84 -24.01
C GLY A 409 -21.70 43.84 -23.04
N ASP A 410 -22.92 43.70 -23.57
CA ASP A 410 -24.18 43.67 -22.81
C ASP A 410 -24.61 42.26 -22.37
N GLN A 411 -23.86 41.20 -22.76
CA GLN A 411 -24.16 39.84 -22.33
C GLN A 411 -23.46 39.49 -21.01
N PRO A 412 -24.22 39.01 -19.98
CA PRO A 412 -23.64 38.62 -18.70
C PRO A 412 -22.81 37.35 -18.85
N ALA A 413 -21.81 37.15 -17.98
CA ALA A 413 -21.06 35.91 -17.95
C ALA A 413 -21.96 34.74 -17.53
N PHE A 414 -21.77 33.58 -18.16
CA PHE A 414 -22.52 32.37 -17.85
C PHE A 414 -21.62 31.13 -17.81
N LEU A 415 -21.99 30.22 -16.93
CA LEU A 415 -21.42 28.88 -16.82
C LEU A 415 -22.35 27.90 -17.51
N ARG A 416 -21.83 27.19 -18.50
CA ARG A 416 -22.51 26.05 -19.13
C ARG A 416 -21.90 24.76 -18.61
N PHE A 417 -22.68 23.93 -17.94
CA PHE A 417 -22.26 22.60 -17.51
C PHE A 417 -22.16 21.68 -18.72
N ALA A 418 -21.13 20.83 -18.76
CA ALA A 418 -21.01 19.84 -19.81
C ALA A 418 -22.03 18.72 -19.60
N PRO A 419 -22.64 18.16 -20.67
CA PRO A 419 -23.41 16.93 -20.58
C PRO A 419 -22.58 15.83 -19.90
N THR A 420 -23.25 14.98 -19.11
CA THR A 420 -22.61 13.84 -18.44
C THR A 420 -21.99 12.85 -19.44
N GLU A 421 -22.51 12.83 -20.67
CA GLU A 421 -22.03 12.04 -21.79
C GLU A 421 -20.76 12.66 -22.39
N ARG A 422 -19.66 11.90 -22.38
CA ARG A 422 -18.36 12.32 -22.91
C ARG A 422 -18.43 12.43 -24.43
N VAL A 423 -18.43 13.64 -24.97
CA VAL A 423 -17.97 13.87 -26.35
C VAL A 423 -16.46 14.11 -26.27
N SER A 424 -15.71 13.03 -26.14
CA SER A 424 -14.24 13.06 -26.16
C SER A 424 -13.76 12.86 -27.59
N ASP A 425 -12.62 13.48 -27.94
CA ASP A 425 -11.90 13.23 -29.19
C ASP A 425 -11.63 11.72 -29.34
N GLU A 426 -11.87 11.16 -30.53
CA GLU A 426 -11.75 9.73 -30.83
C GLU A 426 -10.37 9.19 -30.42
N ALA A 427 -9.31 9.97 -30.64
CA ALA A 427 -7.94 9.59 -30.25
C ALA A 427 -7.73 9.55 -28.72
N VAL A 428 -8.41 10.40 -27.96
CA VAL A 428 -8.35 10.37 -26.49
C VAL A 428 -9.13 9.18 -25.96
N VAL A 429 -10.30 8.88 -26.55
CA VAL A 429 -11.09 7.70 -26.23
C VAL A 429 -10.31 6.42 -26.53
N GLU A 430 -9.66 6.34 -27.69
CA GLU A 430 -8.85 5.19 -28.08
C GLU A 430 -7.71 4.94 -27.08
N ARG A 431 -7.02 6.00 -26.64
CA ARG A 431 -5.98 5.89 -25.61
C ARG A 431 -6.53 5.44 -24.26
N GLU A 432 -7.61 6.07 -23.78
CA GLU A 432 -8.26 5.69 -22.51
C GLU A 432 -8.74 4.23 -22.56
N LEU A 433 -9.27 3.78 -23.70
CA LEU A 433 -9.73 2.42 -23.92
C LEU A 433 -8.56 1.44 -23.91
N ALA A 434 -7.47 1.74 -24.62
CA ALA A 434 -6.27 0.90 -24.64
C ALA A 434 -5.66 0.75 -23.24
N GLU A 435 -5.58 1.83 -22.46
CA GLU A 435 -5.13 1.78 -21.07
C GLU A 435 -6.08 0.97 -20.17
N ALA A 436 -7.39 1.13 -20.35
CA ALA A 436 -8.38 0.34 -19.62
C ALA A 436 -8.31 -1.15 -19.97
N MET A 437 -8.14 -1.48 -21.25
CA MET A 437 -7.94 -2.86 -21.72
C MET A 437 -6.69 -3.47 -21.10
N GLY A 438 -5.55 -2.76 -21.11
CA GLY A 438 -4.33 -3.24 -20.46
C GLY A 438 -4.50 -3.49 -18.96
N ARG A 439 -5.22 -2.61 -18.24
CA ARG A 439 -5.56 -2.84 -16.82
C ARG A 439 -6.44 -4.08 -16.62
N ILE A 440 -7.42 -4.30 -17.49
CA ILE A 440 -8.30 -5.47 -17.44
C ILE A 440 -7.51 -6.75 -17.71
N GLU A 441 -6.59 -6.75 -18.67
CA GLU A 441 -5.73 -7.90 -18.98
C GLU A 441 -4.89 -8.32 -17.77
N ILE A 442 -4.20 -7.36 -17.13
CA ILE A 442 -3.44 -7.61 -15.90
C ILE A 442 -4.33 -8.19 -14.80
N MET A 443 -5.51 -7.57 -14.57
CA MET A 443 -6.46 -8.05 -13.57
C MET A 443 -6.95 -9.48 -13.87
N VAL A 444 -7.14 -9.84 -15.14
CA VAL A 444 -7.52 -11.20 -15.54
C VAL A 444 -6.41 -12.19 -15.22
N GLU A 445 -5.14 -11.82 -15.42
CA GLU A 445 -4.00 -12.65 -15.03
C GLU A 445 -3.92 -12.84 -13.51
N ASP A 446 -4.11 -11.78 -12.73
CA ASP A 446 -4.13 -11.83 -11.27
C ASP A 446 -5.27 -12.71 -10.73
N ILE A 447 -6.47 -12.62 -11.34
CA ILE A 447 -7.61 -13.47 -10.99
C ILE A 447 -7.29 -14.93 -11.28
N LYS A 448 -6.73 -15.25 -12.46
CA LYS A 448 -6.34 -16.63 -12.81
C LYS A 448 -5.29 -17.19 -11.85
N ALA A 449 -4.28 -16.40 -11.51
CA ALA A 449 -3.24 -16.79 -10.56
C ALA A 449 -3.84 -17.05 -9.17
N THR A 450 -4.73 -16.18 -8.71
CA THR A 450 -5.38 -16.29 -7.40
C THR A 450 -6.34 -17.49 -7.34
N ASP A 451 -7.12 -17.74 -8.39
CA ASP A 451 -7.99 -18.92 -8.50
C ASP A 451 -7.18 -20.21 -8.46
N HIS A 452 -6.05 -20.26 -9.18
CA HIS A 452 -5.12 -21.38 -9.11
C HIS A 452 -4.59 -21.59 -7.68
N LEU A 453 -4.23 -20.53 -6.94
CA LEU A 453 -3.80 -20.68 -5.55
C LEU A 453 -4.90 -21.22 -4.65
N LEU A 454 -6.12 -20.70 -4.78
CA LEU A 454 -7.28 -21.11 -3.98
C LEU A 454 -7.62 -22.59 -4.18
N THR A 455 -7.54 -23.09 -5.41
CA THR A 455 -7.81 -24.52 -5.71
C THR A 455 -6.82 -25.47 -5.04
N HIS A 456 -5.61 -25.00 -4.71
CA HIS A 456 -4.56 -25.77 -4.04
C HIS A 456 -4.54 -25.59 -2.52
N GLU A 457 -5.38 -24.71 -1.96
CA GLU A 457 -5.43 -24.52 -0.51
C GLU A 457 -6.03 -25.72 0.22
N LYS A 458 -5.43 -26.08 1.35
CA LYS A 458 -5.91 -27.18 2.19
C LYS A 458 -7.38 -27.03 2.58
N GLU A 459 -7.81 -25.81 2.92
CA GLU A 459 -9.19 -25.53 3.30
C GLU A 459 -10.15 -25.77 2.13
N TYR A 460 -9.82 -25.29 0.93
CA TYR A 460 -10.61 -25.57 -0.27
C TYR A 460 -10.62 -27.07 -0.60
N LEU A 461 -9.47 -27.74 -0.58
CA LEU A 461 -9.39 -29.18 -0.82
C LEU A 461 -10.20 -29.99 0.19
N THR A 462 -10.18 -29.61 1.47
CA THR A 462 -11.03 -30.24 2.50
C THR A 462 -12.51 -29.97 2.27
N TRP A 463 -12.89 -28.76 1.85
CA TRP A 463 -14.26 -28.45 1.47
C TRP A 463 -14.71 -29.28 0.26
N VAL A 464 -13.91 -29.37 -0.80
CA VAL A 464 -14.20 -30.19 -2.00
C VAL A 464 -14.37 -31.66 -1.61
N ARG A 465 -13.47 -32.21 -0.78
CA ARG A 465 -13.60 -33.58 -0.25
C ARG A 465 -14.91 -33.77 0.53
N LYS A 466 -15.29 -32.79 1.35
CA LYS A 466 -16.54 -32.82 2.12
C LYS A 466 -17.77 -32.77 1.20
N GLN A 467 -17.74 -31.96 0.13
CA GLN A 467 -18.82 -31.91 -0.86
C GLN A 467 -18.96 -33.22 -1.62
N LYS A 468 -17.85 -33.82 -2.09
CA LYS A 468 -17.87 -35.15 -2.73
C LYS A 468 -18.44 -36.22 -1.80
N LYS A 469 -18.05 -36.24 -0.51
CA LYS A 469 -18.63 -37.17 0.48
C LYS A 469 -20.14 -36.96 0.67
N LYS A 470 -20.62 -35.71 0.70
CA LYS A 470 -22.06 -35.42 0.77
C LYS A 470 -22.81 -35.88 -0.48
N GLN A 471 -22.22 -35.70 -1.66
CA GLN A 471 -22.82 -36.13 -2.92
C GLN A 471 -22.88 -37.66 -3.04
N VAL A 472 -21.83 -38.36 -2.62
CA VAL A 472 -21.82 -39.84 -2.54
C VAL A 472 -22.80 -40.34 -1.48
N GLY A 473 -22.86 -39.70 -0.30
CA GLY A 473 -23.82 -40.05 0.75
C GLY A 473 -25.28 -39.79 0.38
N ALA A 474 -25.56 -38.71 -0.36
CA ALA A 474 -26.88 -38.44 -0.94
C ALA A 474 -27.23 -39.46 -2.03
N SER A 475 -26.27 -39.80 -2.90
CA SER A 475 -26.46 -40.87 -3.89
C SER A 475 -26.68 -42.24 -3.27
N TYR A 476 -26.11 -42.52 -2.09
CA TYR A 476 -26.33 -43.77 -1.34
C TYR A 476 -27.71 -43.78 -0.66
N ALA A 477 -28.13 -42.66 -0.07
CA ALA A 477 -29.44 -42.49 0.56
C ALA A 477 -30.61 -42.49 -0.45
N ASP A 478 -30.38 -41.98 -1.67
CA ASP A 478 -31.35 -42.03 -2.78
C ASP A 478 -31.40 -43.42 -3.44
N ALA A 479 -30.29 -44.18 -3.45
CA ALA A 479 -30.24 -45.52 -4.03
C ALA A 479 -30.77 -46.62 -3.09
N TYR A 480 -30.62 -46.44 -1.78
CA TYR A 480 -31.12 -47.36 -0.76
C TYR A 480 -31.97 -46.55 0.21
N GLY A 481 -33.27 -46.47 -0.13
CA GLY A 481 -34.27 -45.69 0.62
C GLY A 481 -34.13 -45.90 2.12
N GLY A 482 -34.12 -44.79 2.85
CA GLY A 482 -33.88 -44.76 4.28
C GLY A 482 -34.80 -45.70 5.04
N ASP A 483 -34.22 -46.76 5.58
CA ASP A 483 -34.64 -47.30 6.86
C ASP A 483 -33.44 -47.89 7.59
N ASP A 484 -33.50 -47.70 8.90
CA ASP A 484 -32.54 -48.01 9.95
C ASP A 484 -31.71 -49.30 9.76
N LEU A 485 -30.38 -49.22 9.84
CA LEU A 485 -29.49 -50.33 10.22
C LEU A 485 -28.12 -49.80 10.64
N GLY A 486 -27.88 -49.85 11.95
CA GLY A 486 -26.60 -49.54 12.58
C GLY A 486 -25.50 -50.53 12.22
N TRP A 487 -24.26 -50.00 12.21
CA TRP A 487 -22.99 -50.71 12.34
C TRP A 487 -22.72 -51.86 11.36
N ILE A 488 -21.93 -51.57 10.32
CA ILE A 488 -20.65 -52.25 10.02
C ILE A 488 -19.80 -51.23 9.22
N VAL A 489 -18.80 -50.62 9.86
CA VAL A 489 -17.66 -50.04 9.15
C VAL A 489 -16.62 -51.15 9.11
N GLY A 490 -16.63 -51.93 8.03
CA GLY A 490 -15.50 -52.75 7.62
C GLY A 490 -14.46 -51.84 6.98
N THR A 491 -13.27 -51.82 7.55
CA THR A 491 -12.06 -51.29 6.92
C THR A 491 -11.65 -52.24 5.81
N ASP A 492 -11.98 -51.91 4.56
CA ASP A 492 -11.37 -52.55 3.40
C ASP A 492 -10.54 -51.53 2.63
N ASP A 493 -9.23 -51.61 2.88
CA ASP A 493 -8.18 -51.27 1.94
C ASP A 493 -8.32 -52.21 0.73
N GLU A 494 -8.82 -51.72 -0.41
CA GLU A 494 -8.68 -52.41 -1.69
C GLU A 494 -8.24 -51.43 -2.79
N ASP A 495 -6.97 -51.59 -3.15
CA ASP A 495 -6.31 -51.42 -4.45
C ASP A 495 -7.09 -50.73 -5.59
N LEU A 496 -6.63 -49.53 -5.95
CA LEU A 496 -6.77 -48.99 -7.30
C LEU A 496 -5.40 -49.00 -7.99
N MET A 497 -5.04 -50.18 -8.49
CA MET A 497 -4.04 -50.36 -9.53
C MET A 497 -4.64 -49.99 -10.89
N ALA A 498 -3.90 -49.14 -11.60
CA ALA A 498 -3.76 -49.03 -13.06
C ALA A 498 -4.98 -48.63 -13.93
N VAL A 499 -4.82 -47.50 -14.62
CA VAL A 499 -4.88 -47.48 -16.09
C VAL A 499 -3.66 -46.72 -16.61
N MET A 500 -3.03 -47.33 -17.62
CA MET A 500 -1.77 -46.98 -18.29
C MET A 500 -1.66 -45.57 -18.85
#